data_AF-A0A970W8G3-F1
#
_entry.id   AF-A0A970W8G3-F1
#
_cell.length_a   1.000
_cell.length_b   1.000
_cell.length_c   1.000
_cell.angle_alpha   90.00
_cell.angle_beta   90.00
_cell.angle_gamma   90.00
#
_symmetry.space_group_name_H-M   'P 1'
#
loop_
_entity.id
_entity.type
_entity.pdbx_description
1 polymer ?
#
loop_
_entity_poly.entity_id
_entity_poly.type
_entity_poly.pdbx_seq_one_letter_code
_entity_poly.pdbx_strand_id
1 'polypeptide(L)'
;MQDFFQIISDKCSDFIYEVKQGSPLHIAILGAASLLLVLLIVIIVMSALNGSSAESDTPPVAESIATSAPEDATYDKDANSISKSEFDGVVLSQTDDAGAEYIDETLFVGDSNTARMYLFGPVTLQNSLGASSMGIQHVVNQNACMYFSGYSSPISVVKSIGLLQPRRIYINYGTNNTGWDTETFINYYTQALDMVHSAYKYSDIVIVGVFPVAKIRTYTSITMQKIDDFNTALAALAKEKGYYYLDSKEALADATGYATASYMENDGIHLTKAGMAAYMEYVRTHALDTEDTRPALNSIPKHSQTTPDTVFGPVIAAPSSEASSSSSAAASSSSHVHTYEVAVITQPTCGVEGLQRYTCTVCAEQYDEVIPATGAHTYGEWIIDIPAQVGVAGSQHRQCAVCGAIETVVIPALKAPPVVTPPVDTPVDTPIDTPMASSSEPTVEVPRVDTPVASSDVAAPEPPPADVPVV
;
A
#
# COMPACT_ATOMS: atom_id res chain seq x y z
N MET A 1 -55.32 12.56 -6.62
CA MET A 1 -55.22 12.60 -5.14
C MET A 1 -56.45 11.96 -4.49
N GLN A 2 -57.69 12.29 -4.90
CA GLN A 2 -58.91 11.61 -4.44
C GLN A 2 -58.94 10.10 -4.72
N ASP A 3 -58.54 9.65 -5.91
CA ASP A 3 -58.51 8.21 -6.24
C ASP A 3 -57.53 7.41 -5.37
N PHE A 4 -56.43 8.04 -4.97
CA PHE A 4 -55.44 7.43 -4.09
C PHE A 4 -55.98 7.23 -2.67
N PHE A 5 -56.70 8.22 -2.14
CA PHE A 5 -57.36 8.09 -0.83
C PHE A 5 -58.49 7.05 -0.84
N GLN A 6 -59.21 6.92 -1.96
CA GLN A 6 -60.26 5.91 -2.10
C GLN A 6 -59.66 4.49 -2.11
N ILE A 7 -58.58 4.27 -2.87
CA ILE A 7 -57.86 2.98 -2.90
C ILE A 7 -57.34 2.60 -1.51
N ILE A 8 -56.84 3.56 -0.74
CA ILE A 8 -56.38 3.31 0.64
C ILE A 8 -57.56 2.98 1.55
N SER A 9 -58.67 3.71 1.44
CA SER A 9 -59.88 3.47 2.24
C SER A 9 -60.44 2.06 2.00
N ASP A 10 -60.54 1.65 0.74
CA ASP A 10 -61.10 0.35 0.37
C ASP A 10 -60.20 -0.80 0.86
N LYS A 11 -58.88 -0.68 0.67
CA LYS A 11 -57.90 -1.64 1.20
C LYS A 11 -57.90 -1.73 2.73
N CYS A 12 -58.16 -0.62 3.41
CA CYS A 12 -58.25 -0.59 4.87
C CYS A 12 -59.54 -1.28 5.35
N SER A 13 -60.65 -1.08 4.66
CA SER A 13 -61.92 -1.76 4.94
C SER A 13 -61.81 -3.27 4.75
N ASP A 14 -61.17 -3.72 3.65
CA ASP A 14 -60.94 -5.14 3.38
C ASP A 14 -60.02 -5.78 4.43
N PHE A 15 -58.95 -5.09 4.82
CA PHE A 15 -58.07 -5.54 5.89
C PHE A 15 -58.82 -5.71 7.23
N ILE A 16 -59.65 -4.75 7.61
CA ILE A 16 -60.45 -4.81 8.84
C ILE A 16 -61.48 -5.95 8.78
N TYR A 17 -62.07 -6.19 7.61
CA TYR A 17 -63.00 -7.29 7.40
C TYR A 17 -62.31 -8.65 7.59
N GLU A 18 -61.13 -8.85 7.01
CA GLU A 18 -60.34 -10.08 7.14
C GLU A 18 -59.85 -10.34 8.57
N VAL A 19 -59.49 -9.29 9.32
CA VAL A 19 -59.18 -9.39 10.76
C VAL A 19 -60.40 -9.88 11.54
N LYS A 20 -61.59 -9.33 11.26
CA LYS A 20 -62.83 -9.75 11.94
C LYS A 20 -63.24 -11.18 11.61
N GLN A 21 -62.86 -11.69 10.43
CA GLN A 21 -63.10 -13.07 10.02
C GLN A 21 -62.08 -14.08 10.60
N GLY A 22 -61.17 -13.61 11.47
CA GLY A 22 -60.23 -14.50 12.15
C GLY A 22 -59.03 -14.89 11.31
N SER A 23 -58.73 -14.16 10.23
CA SER A 23 -57.58 -14.45 9.36
C SER A 23 -56.27 -14.39 10.16
N PRO A 24 -55.54 -15.51 10.33
CA PRO A 24 -54.34 -15.55 11.16
C PRO A 24 -53.25 -14.59 10.67
N LEU A 25 -53.15 -14.41 9.35
CA LEU A 25 -52.21 -13.51 8.70
C LEU A 25 -52.51 -12.04 9.04
N HIS A 26 -53.76 -11.60 8.87
CA HIS A 26 -54.13 -10.21 9.10
C HIS A 26 -54.14 -9.85 10.60
N ILE A 27 -54.49 -10.79 11.48
CA ILE A 27 -54.33 -10.63 12.93
C ILE A 27 -52.85 -10.48 13.31
N ALA A 28 -51.95 -11.28 12.70
CA ALA A 28 -50.51 -11.15 12.92
C ALA A 28 -49.98 -9.79 12.42
N ILE A 29 -50.45 -9.31 11.27
CA ILE A 29 -50.08 -7.98 10.73
C ILE A 29 -50.55 -6.86 11.67
N LEU A 30 -51.79 -6.92 12.18
CA LEU A 30 -52.31 -5.92 13.13
C LEU A 30 -51.52 -5.94 14.46
N GLY A 31 -51.15 -7.14 14.94
CA GLY A 31 -50.30 -7.31 16.12
C GLY A 31 -48.89 -6.72 15.92
N ALA A 32 -48.26 -6.96 14.78
CA ALA A 32 -46.95 -6.41 14.44
C ALA A 32 -46.98 -4.87 14.32
N ALA A 33 -48.00 -4.32 13.66
CA ALA A 33 -48.18 -2.87 13.55
C ALA A 33 -48.41 -2.20 14.92
N SER A 34 -49.17 -2.84 15.81
CA SER A 34 -49.39 -2.36 17.18
C SER A 34 -48.10 -2.41 18.01
N LEU A 35 -47.29 -3.46 17.85
CA LEU A 35 -45.99 -3.59 18.52
C LEU A 35 -44.99 -2.53 18.05
N LEU A 36 -44.94 -2.25 16.74
CA LEU A 36 -44.11 -1.20 16.16
C LEU A 36 -44.51 0.20 16.67
N LEU A 37 -45.80 0.48 16.80
CA LEU A 37 -46.30 1.73 17.37
C LEU A 37 -45.89 1.89 18.84
N VAL A 38 -45.97 0.82 19.63
CA VAL A 38 -45.51 0.81 21.03
C VAL A 38 -44.00 1.02 21.12
N LEU A 39 -43.20 0.38 20.28
CA LEU A 39 -41.75 0.59 20.20
C LEU A 39 -41.39 2.03 19.85
N LEU A 40 -42.11 2.64 18.90
CA LEU A 40 -41.92 4.04 18.53
C LEU A 40 -42.23 4.99 19.70
N ILE A 41 -43.32 4.72 20.44
CA ILE A 41 -43.68 5.49 21.64
C ILE A 41 -42.62 5.32 22.73
N VAL A 42 -42.09 4.11 22.94
CA VAL A 42 -41.00 3.86 23.91
C VAL A 42 -39.73 4.60 23.55
N ILE A 43 -39.35 4.65 22.26
CA ILE A 43 -38.18 5.42 21.80
C ILE A 43 -38.39 6.91 22.06
N ILE A 44 -39.57 7.45 21.72
CA ILE A 44 -39.89 8.87 21.94
C ILE A 44 -39.86 9.20 23.45
N VAL A 45 -40.39 8.32 24.30
CA VAL A 45 -40.35 8.48 25.76
C VAL A 45 -38.92 8.38 26.30
N MET A 46 -38.10 7.43 25.85
CA MET A 46 -36.68 7.32 26.22
C MET A 46 -35.87 8.56 25.79
N SER A 47 -36.14 9.10 24.60
CA SER A 47 -35.51 10.34 24.13
C SER A 47 -35.96 11.58 24.92
N ALA A 48 -37.22 11.63 25.36
CA ALA A 48 -37.74 12.72 26.19
C ALA A 48 -37.29 12.63 27.65
N LEU A 49 -37.05 11.42 28.19
CA LEU A 49 -36.55 11.20 29.55
C LEU A 49 -35.03 11.44 29.67
N ASN A 50 -34.27 11.34 28.59
CA ASN A 50 -32.84 11.66 28.56
C ASN A 50 -32.52 13.16 28.37
N GLY A 51 -33.54 14.02 28.32
CA GLY A 51 -33.39 15.46 28.09
C GLY A 51 -33.79 16.33 29.28
N SER A 52 -33.10 16.23 30.44
CA SER A 52 -33.07 17.33 31.42
C SER A 52 -31.95 17.18 32.47
N SER A 53 -30.95 18.07 32.36
CA SER A 53 -30.29 18.83 33.44
C SER A 53 -29.36 18.17 34.49
N ALA A 54 -28.14 18.74 34.52
CA ALA A 54 -27.44 19.33 35.67
C ALA A 54 -26.16 18.62 36.19
N GLU A 55 -25.09 19.42 36.23
CA GLU A 55 -23.80 19.22 36.93
C GLU A 55 -23.96 18.74 38.37
N SER A 56 -23.08 17.81 38.79
CA SER A 56 -22.41 17.88 40.10
C SER A 56 -21.18 16.98 40.17
N ASP A 57 -20.09 17.55 40.65
CA ASP A 57 -18.76 16.99 40.91
C ASP A 57 -18.72 15.69 41.75
N THR A 58 -17.95 14.67 41.30
CA THR A 58 -16.84 14.01 42.04
C THR A 58 -16.24 12.83 41.24
N PRO A 59 -14.95 12.46 41.44
CA PRO A 59 -14.07 11.86 40.41
C PRO A 59 -14.18 10.33 40.29
N PRO A 60 -13.67 9.73 39.19
CA PRO A 60 -13.87 8.32 38.90
C PRO A 60 -12.91 7.41 39.67
N VAL A 61 -13.44 6.30 40.18
CA VAL A 61 -12.65 5.16 40.65
C VAL A 61 -12.29 4.33 39.42
N ALA A 62 -10.99 4.24 39.16
CA ALA A 62 -10.40 3.44 38.08
C ALA A 62 -10.29 1.97 38.49
N GLU A 63 -10.72 1.07 37.60
CA GLU A 63 -10.33 -0.35 37.45
C GLU A 63 -11.00 -0.82 36.14
N SER A 64 -10.37 -1.41 35.12
CA SER A 64 -8.99 -1.82 34.87
C SER A 64 -8.86 -1.98 33.35
N ILE A 65 -8.17 -1.07 32.67
CA ILE A 65 -7.59 -1.34 31.35
C ILE A 65 -6.09 -1.29 31.56
N ALA A 66 -5.41 -2.34 31.10
CA ALA A 66 -3.98 -2.53 31.24
C ALA A 66 -3.21 -1.25 30.91
N THR A 67 -2.50 -0.73 31.91
CA THR A 67 -1.40 0.20 31.74
C THR A 67 -0.26 -0.53 31.03
N SER A 68 -0.13 -0.32 29.72
CA SER A 68 1.17 -0.29 29.04
C SER A 68 1.42 1.16 28.64
N ALA A 69 2.58 1.71 29.01
CA ALA A 69 3.01 3.04 28.58
C ALA A 69 2.95 3.14 27.04
N PRO A 70 2.66 4.33 26.47
CA PRO A 70 2.43 4.48 25.04
C PRO A 70 3.75 4.26 24.29
N GLU A 71 3.74 3.39 23.28
CA GLU A 71 4.92 3.14 22.42
C GLU A 71 5.36 4.38 21.60
N ASP A 72 4.64 5.50 21.72
CA ASP A 72 5.00 6.82 21.21
C ASP A 72 5.14 7.86 22.35
N ALA A 73 5.63 7.47 23.54
CA ALA A 73 5.79 8.40 24.67
C ALA A 73 6.66 9.63 24.35
N THR A 74 7.55 9.53 23.36
CA THR A 74 8.47 10.57 22.92
C THR A 74 8.12 11.15 21.54
N TYR A 75 6.92 10.86 21.02
CA TYR A 75 6.54 11.34 19.70
C TYR A 75 6.46 12.86 19.66
N ASP A 76 7.20 13.44 18.71
CA ASP A 76 7.18 14.85 18.38
C ASP A 76 6.63 15.00 16.95
N LYS A 77 5.41 15.53 16.86
CA LYS A 77 4.70 15.73 15.59
C LYS A 77 5.42 16.69 14.63
N ASP A 78 6.31 17.54 15.13
CA ASP A 78 6.97 18.58 14.37
C ASP A 78 8.38 18.18 13.90
N ALA A 79 8.98 17.14 14.51
CA ALA A 79 10.37 16.71 14.27
C ALA A 79 10.66 16.31 12.81
N ASN A 80 9.66 15.77 12.12
CA ASN A 80 9.75 15.27 10.74
C ASN A 80 8.72 15.95 9.81
N SER A 81 8.34 17.18 10.13
CA SER A 81 7.37 17.93 9.32
C SER A 81 7.90 18.18 7.90
N ILE A 82 7.05 17.95 6.90
CA ILE A 82 7.39 18.14 5.48
C ILE A 82 7.26 19.63 5.16
N SER A 83 8.40 20.28 4.86
CA SER A 83 8.43 21.70 4.54
C SER A 83 7.91 21.98 3.12
N LYS A 84 6.77 22.67 2.99
CA LYS A 84 6.20 23.02 1.68
C LYS A 84 7.16 23.83 0.80
N SER A 85 8.01 24.68 1.39
CA SER A 85 8.98 25.47 0.62
C SER A 85 10.17 24.64 0.14
N GLU A 86 10.55 23.60 0.88
CA GLU A 86 11.62 22.68 0.47
C GLU A 86 11.17 21.75 -0.65
N PHE A 87 9.90 21.38 -0.65
CA PHE A 87 9.27 20.46 -1.59
C PHE A 87 8.33 21.16 -2.58
N ASP A 88 8.57 22.45 -2.86
CA ASP A 88 7.78 23.21 -3.83
C ASP A 88 7.81 22.52 -5.22
N GLY A 89 6.64 22.38 -5.83
CA GLY A 89 6.43 21.63 -7.08
C GLY A 89 6.50 20.10 -6.95
N VAL A 90 6.85 19.55 -5.79
CA VAL A 90 6.85 18.10 -5.51
C VAL A 90 5.64 17.71 -4.67
N VAL A 91 5.44 18.39 -3.53
CA VAL A 91 4.25 18.20 -2.69
C VAL A 91 3.07 18.88 -3.38
N LEU A 92 2.00 18.13 -3.63
CA LEU A 92 0.81 18.65 -4.28
C LEU A 92 0.18 19.74 -3.43
N SER A 93 -0.08 20.89 -4.05
CA SER A 93 -0.75 22.03 -3.43
C SER A 93 -2.25 21.91 -3.57
N GLN A 94 -2.97 22.68 -2.74
CA GLN A 94 -4.43 22.72 -2.81
C GLN A 94 -4.89 23.31 -4.15
N THR A 95 -5.87 22.66 -4.76
CA THR A 95 -6.57 23.02 -6.00
C THR A 95 -8.07 23.17 -5.73
N ASP A 96 -8.79 23.65 -6.75
CA ASP A 96 -10.24 23.42 -6.81
C ASP A 96 -10.55 21.91 -6.86
N ASP A 97 -11.77 21.53 -6.47
CA ASP A 97 -12.22 20.14 -6.54
C ASP A 97 -12.25 19.64 -7.99
N ALA A 98 -11.35 18.71 -8.32
CA ALA A 98 -11.21 18.13 -9.66
C ALA A 98 -12.33 17.15 -10.06
N GLY A 99 -13.28 16.87 -9.17
CA GLY A 99 -14.48 16.10 -9.48
C GLY A 99 -14.27 14.58 -9.58
N ALA A 100 -15.32 13.87 -9.97
CA ALA A 100 -15.33 12.41 -10.04
C ALA A 100 -14.48 11.86 -11.21
N GLU A 101 -14.40 12.58 -12.32
CA GLU A 101 -13.60 12.18 -13.48
C GLU A 101 -12.12 12.05 -13.13
N TYR A 102 -11.60 12.94 -12.27
CA TYR A 102 -10.24 12.84 -11.73
C TYR A 102 -9.98 11.51 -11.01
N ILE A 103 -10.97 11.04 -10.24
CA ILE A 103 -10.89 9.76 -9.53
C ILE A 103 -11.00 8.60 -10.51
N ASP A 104 -11.88 8.68 -11.50
CA ASP A 104 -12.08 7.65 -12.53
C ASP A 104 -10.82 7.45 -13.40
N GLU A 105 -10.06 8.52 -13.65
CA GLU A 105 -8.78 8.48 -14.40
C GLU A 105 -7.55 8.10 -13.54
N THR A 106 -7.72 7.98 -12.22
CA THR A 106 -6.64 7.68 -11.27
C THR A 106 -6.69 6.25 -10.79
N LEU A 107 -5.60 5.50 -11.00
CA LEU A 107 -5.43 4.15 -10.45
C LEU A 107 -4.84 4.23 -9.04
N PHE A 108 -5.56 3.71 -8.05
CA PHE A 108 -5.09 3.61 -6.67
C PHE A 108 -4.44 2.26 -6.44
N VAL A 109 -3.21 2.25 -5.94
CA VAL A 109 -2.41 1.04 -5.73
C VAL A 109 -1.93 1.03 -4.28
N GLY A 110 -2.18 -0.06 -3.56
CA GLY A 110 -1.80 -0.08 -2.16
C GLY A 110 -2.29 -1.29 -1.38
N ASP A 111 -2.43 -1.08 -0.08
CA ASP A 111 -2.74 -2.13 0.89
C ASP A 111 -4.24 -2.24 1.23
N SER A 112 -4.54 -2.72 2.43
CA SER A 112 -5.87 -2.79 3.04
C SER A 112 -6.68 -1.49 2.93
N ASN A 113 -6.07 -0.31 3.12
CA ASN A 113 -6.81 0.95 3.03
C ASN A 113 -7.17 1.28 1.57
N THR A 114 -6.32 0.91 0.61
CA THR A 114 -6.66 0.98 -0.82
C THR A 114 -7.75 -0.02 -1.20
N ALA A 115 -7.73 -1.23 -0.64
CA ALA A 115 -8.80 -2.21 -0.84
C ALA A 115 -10.16 -1.68 -0.32
N ARG A 116 -10.14 -0.97 0.82
CA ARG A 116 -11.31 -0.31 1.39
C ARG A 116 -11.88 0.81 0.53
N MET A 117 -11.09 1.43 -0.35
CA MET A 117 -11.60 2.43 -1.31
C MET A 117 -12.66 1.78 -2.21
N TYR A 118 -12.45 0.55 -2.68
CA TYR A 118 -13.49 -0.15 -3.43
C TYR A 118 -14.68 -0.54 -2.55
N LEU A 119 -14.41 -1.11 -1.36
CA LEU A 119 -15.47 -1.57 -0.44
C LEU A 119 -16.40 -0.45 0.02
N PHE A 120 -15.89 0.77 0.13
CA PHE A 120 -16.66 1.94 0.55
C PHE A 120 -17.33 2.69 -0.60
N GLY A 121 -17.00 2.35 -1.85
CA GLY A 121 -17.60 2.90 -3.05
C GLY A 121 -17.00 4.17 -3.68
N PRO A 122 -15.98 4.89 -3.14
CA PRO A 122 -15.41 6.03 -3.86
C PRO A 122 -14.62 5.65 -5.12
N VAL A 123 -14.20 4.39 -5.28
CA VAL A 123 -13.56 3.90 -6.51
C VAL A 123 -14.19 2.57 -6.94
N THR A 124 -13.94 2.16 -8.18
CA THR A 124 -14.33 0.85 -8.71
C THR A 124 -13.14 -0.13 -8.65
N LEU A 125 -13.39 -1.42 -8.88
CA LEU A 125 -12.28 -2.37 -9.11
C LEU A 125 -11.42 -1.99 -10.31
N GLN A 126 -11.98 -1.26 -11.29
CA GLN A 126 -11.24 -0.89 -12.49
C GLN A 126 -10.07 0.06 -12.20
N ASN A 127 -10.21 0.90 -11.17
CA ASN A 127 -9.24 1.88 -10.76
C ASN A 127 -8.71 1.65 -9.33
N SER A 128 -8.73 0.40 -8.85
CA SER A 128 -8.16 -0.01 -7.56
C SER A 128 -7.37 -1.33 -7.67
N LEU A 129 -6.09 -1.28 -7.31
CA LEU A 129 -5.21 -2.42 -7.11
C LEU A 129 -4.80 -2.50 -5.63
N GLY A 130 -5.79 -2.61 -4.75
CA GLY A 130 -5.60 -2.79 -3.32
C GLY A 130 -5.82 -4.23 -2.90
N ALA A 131 -5.02 -4.71 -1.94
CA ALA A 131 -5.34 -5.93 -1.20
C ALA A 131 -4.86 -5.84 0.25
N SER A 132 -5.59 -6.53 1.12
CA SER A 132 -5.26 -6.62 2.55
C SER A 132 -3.82 -7.11 2.78
N SER A 133 -3.15 -6.54 3.80
CA SER A 133 -1.81 -6.93 4.27
C SER A 133 -0.66 -6.78 3.27
N MET A 134 -0.88 -6.17 2.09
CA MET A 134 0.20 -5.91 1.16
C MET A 134 1.16 -4.85 1.70
N GLY A 135 2.45 -5.17 1.74
CA GLY A 135 3.54 -4.19 1.81
C GLY A 135 4.22 -3.99 0.45
N ILE A 136 5.09 -2.99 0.36
CA ILE A 136 5.78 -2.59 -0.88
C ILE A 136 6.56 -3.75 -1.56
N GLN A 137 7.04 -4.72 -0.77
CA GLN A 137 7.72 -5.92 -1.25
C GLN A 137 6.88 -6.77 -2.20
N HIS A 138 5.55 -6.73 -2.10
CA HIS A 138 4.68 -7.52 -2.97
C HIS A 138 4.69 -6.97 -4.42
N VAL A 139 4.96 -5.67 -4.59
CA VAL A 139 5.17 -5.07 -5.90
C VAL A 139 6.51 -5.54 -6.46
N VAL A 140 7.59 -5.45 -5.67
CA VAL A 140 8.95 -5.85 -6.09
C VAL A 140 9.02 -7.34 -6.42
N ASN A 141 8.48 -8.19 -5.55
CA ASN A 141 8.50 -9.65 -5.70
C ASN A 141 7.47 -10.17 -6.73
N GLN A 142 6.72 -9.27 -7.39
CA GLN A 142 5.73 -9.63 -8.42
C GLN A 142 4.67 -10.63 -7.92
N ASN A 143 4.26 -10.54 -6.65
CA ASN A 143 3.25 -11.41 -6.08
C ASN A 143 1.93 -11.26 -6.85
N ALA A 144 1.40 -12.38 -7.36
CA ALA A 144 0.17 -12.41 -8.11
C ALA A 144 -1.04 -12.35 -7.17
N CYS A 145 -1.75 -11.22 -7.19
CA CYS A 145 -2.89 -10.97 -6.30
C CYS A 145 -4.06 -10.25 -7.00
N MET A 146 -3.89 -9.78 -8.24
CA MET A 146 -4.89 -9.01 -8.97
C MET A 146 -5.66 -9.88 -9.97
N TYR A 147 -6.99 -9.77 -9.98
CA TYR A 147 -7.88 -10.64 -10.75
C TYR A 147 -8.53 -9.92 -11.93
N PHE A 148 -8.31 -10.43 -13.14
CA PHE A 148 -8.84 -9.85 -14.38
C PHE A 148 -9.75 -10.83 -15.12
N SER A 149 -10.80 -10.29 -15.74
CA SER A 149 -11.72 -11.09 -16.55
C SER A 149 -10.95 -11.73 -17.72
N GLY A 150 -11.14 -13.03 -17.92
CA GLY A 150 -10.43 -13.79 -18.98
C GLY A 150 -9.05 -14.33 -18.59
N TYR A 151 -8.56 -14.04 -17.38
CA TYR A 151 -7.36 -14.66 -16.82
C TYR A 151 -7.76 -15.83 -15.90
N SER A 152 -7.09 -16.97 -16.06
CA SER A 152 -7.32 -18.16 -15.22
C SER A 152 -6.61 -18.10 -13.86
N SER A 153 -5.75 -17.12 -13.64
CA SER A 153 -4.91 -16.96 -12.45
C SER A 153 -4.68 -15.47 -12.18
N PRO A 154 -4.47 -15.08 -10.91
CA PRO A 154 -4.16 -13.69 -10.60
C PRO A 154 -2.83 -13.26 -11.24
N ILE A 155 -2.63 -11.96 -11.35
CA ILE A 155 -1.42 -11.33 -11.86
C ILE A 155 -0.86 -10.31 -10.86
N SER A 156 0.39 -9.90 -11.06
CA SER A 156 1.04 -8.90 -10.21
C SER A 156 0.48 -7.50 -10.44
N VAL A 157 0.69 -6.61 -9.46
CA VAL A 157 0.36 -5.18 -9.57
C VAL A 157 1.03 -4.54 -10.80
N VAL A 158 2.33 -4.79 -11.00
CA VAL A 158 3.09 -4.23 -12.13
C VAL A 158 2.54 -4.69 -13.46
N LYS A 159 2.20 -5.98 -13.60
CA LYS A 159 1.56 -6.49 -14.82
C LYS A 159 0.18 -5.88 -15.03
N SER A 160 -0.58 -5.67 -13.97
CA SER A 160 -1.90 -5.03 -14.01
C SER A 160 -1.79 -3.59 -14.52
N ILE A 161 -0.81 -2.82 -14.06
CA ILE A 161 -0.56 -1.44 -14.52
C ILE A 161 -0.27 -1.40 -16.02
N GLY A 162 0.60 -2.29 -16.52
CA GLY A 162 0.89 -2.36 -17.96
C GLY A 162 -0.32 -2.70 -18.83
N LEU A 163 -1.31 -3.40 -18.27
CA LEU A 163 -2.58 -3.71 -18.94
C LEU A 163 -3.59 -2.57 -18.85
N LEU A 164 -3.68 -1.92 -17.70
CA LEU A 164 -4.64 -0.85 -17.43
C LEU A 164 -4.26 0.48 -18.06
N GLN A 165 -2.95 0.74 -18.23
CA GLN A 165 -2.42 1.94 -18.86
C GLN A 165 -3.03 3.25 -18.30
N PRO A 166 -3.03 3.41 -16.96
CA PRO A 166 -3.74 4.51 -16.31
C PRO A 166 -3.12 5.86 -16.66
N ARG A 167 -3.91 6.93 -16.57
CA ARG A 167 -3.38 8.30 -16.68
C ARG A 167 -2.49 8.61 -15.50
N ARG A 168 -2.96 8.23 -14.32
CA ARG A 168 -2.30 8.53 -13.06
C ARG A 168 -2.32 7.35 -12.12
N ILE A 169 -1.25 7.23 -11.33
CA ILE A 169 -1.09 6.21 -10.30
C ILE A 169 -0.86 6.90 -8.96
N TYR A 170 -1.73 6.61 -8.00
CA TYR A 170 -1.52 6.95 -6.59
C TYR A 170 -1.05 5.68 -5.88
N ILE A 171 0.21 5.66 -5.43
CA ILE A 171 0.80 4.51 -4.75
C ILE A 171 0.89 4.78 -3.24
N ASN A 172 0.27 3.90 -2.44
CA ASN A 172 0.21 4.00 -0.99
C ASN A 172 0.54 2.65 -0.33
N TYR A 173 1.76 2.54 0.17
CA TYR A 173 2.25 1.42 0.96
C TYR A 173 3.12 1.95 2.09
N GLY A 174 3.17 1.22 3.20
CA GLY A 174 4.18 1.45 4.25
C GLY A 174 3.73 1.01 5.63
N THR A 175 2.42 0.97 5.90
CA THR A 175 1.88 0.52 7.19
C THR A 175 2.32 -0.91 7.52
N ASN A 176 2.33 -1.81 6.53
CA ASN A 176 2.80 -3.19 6.66
C ASN A 176 4.35 -3.34 6.65
N ASN A 177 5.09 -2.24 6.56
CA ASN A 177 6.54 -2.20 6.47
C ASN A 177 7.19 -1.48 7.68
N THR A 178 6.42 -1.02 8.66
CA THR A 178 6.94 -0.24 9.81
C THR A 178 7.90 -1.01 10.72
N GLY A 179 7.94 -2.34 10.60
CA GLY A 179 8.98 -3.17 11.22
C GLY A 179 10.37 -3.07 10.57
N TRP A 180 10.50 -2.36 9.44
CA TRP A 180 11.75 -2.17 8.72
C TRP A 180 12.40 -0.83 9.09
N ASP A 181 13.71 -0.73 8.87
CA ASP A 181 14.38 0.55 8.84
C ASP A 181 13.98 1.35 7.58
N THR A 182 14.12 2.68 7.68
CA THR A 182 13.70 3.61 6.61
C THR A 182 14.49 3.43 5.33
N GLU A 183 15.77 3.09 5.40
CA GLU A 183 16.61 2.89 4.22
C GLU A 183 16.16 1.65 3.43
N THR A 184 15.95 0.53 4.10
CA THR A 184 15.41 -0.69 3.50
C THR A 184 14.05 -0.43 2.86
N PHE A 185 13.16 0.28 3.55
CA PHE A 185 11.85 0.65 3.01
C PHE A 185 11.95 1.46 1.71
N ILE A 186 12.76 2.53 1.71
CA ILE A 186 12.97 3.39 0.55
C ILE A 186 13.66 2.66 -0.61
N ASN A 187 14.58 1.73 -0.33
CA ASN A 187 15.20 0.90 -1.36
C ASN A 187 14.20 -0.01 -2.08
N TYR A 188 13.26 -0.62 -1.35
CA TYR A 188 12.17 -1.38 -1.96
C TYR A 188 11.18 -0.47 -2.70
N TYR A 189 10.85 0.70 -2.14
CA TYR A 189 9.96 1.65 -2.79
C TYR A 189 10.53 2.17 -4.11
N THR A 190 11.83 2.47 -4.14
CA THR A 190 12.55 2.88 -5.35
C THR A 190 12.46 1.81 -6.44
N GLN A 191 12.72 0.54 -6.11
CA GLN A 191 12.57 -0.57 -7.05
C GLN A 191 11.13 -0.71 -7.55
N ALA A 192 10.15 -0.60 -6.66
CA ALA A 192 8.75 -0.65 -7.05
C ALA A 192 8.38 0.48 -8.03
N LEU A 193 8.84 1.71 -7.78
CA LEU A 193 8.63 2.84 -8.70
C LEU A 193 9.26 2.61 -10.06
N ASP A 194 10.50 2.09 -10.11
CA ASP A 194 11.19 1.78 -11.37
C ASP A 194 10.42 0.72 -12.17
N MET A 195 9.87 -0.30 -11.51
CA MET A 195 9.04 -1.34 -12.14
C MET A 195 7.69 -0.79 -12.63
N VAL A 196 7.02 0.03 -11.82
CA VAL A 196 5.74 0.66 -12.16
C VAL A 196 5.90 1.60 -13.36
N HIS A 197 6.92 2.46 -13.34
CA HIS A 197 7.24 3.36 -14.44
C HIS A 197 7.57 2.56 -15.72
N SER A 198 8.35 1.47 -15.59
CA SER A 198 8.69 0.61 -16.74
C SER A 198 7.48 -0.11 -17.33
N ALA A 199 6.49 -0.47 -16.50
CA ALA A 199 5.27 -1.12 -16.97
C ALA A 199 4.41 -0.19 -17.84
N TYR A 200 4.35 1.10 -17.50
CA TYR A 200 3.69 2.10 -18.33
C TYR A 200 4.20 3.53 -18.06
N LYS A 201 5.21 3.94 -18.83
CA LYS A 201 5.97 5.21 -18.67
C LYS A 201 5.18 6.50 -18.82
N TYR A 202 3.97 6.44 -19.36
CA TYR A 202 3.12 7.60 -19.61
C TYR A 202 2.24 7.96 -18.41
N SER A 203 2.21 7.13 -17.37
CA SER A 203 1.46 7.45 -16.16
C SER A 203 2.19 8.53 -15.37
N ASP A 204 1.44 9.52 -14.88
CA ASP A 204 1.90 10.31 -13.75
C ASP A 204 1.90 9.46 -12.49
N ILE A 205 2.94 9.56 -11.67
CA ILE A 205 3.04 8.80 -10.41
C ILE A 205 3.06 9.80 -9.25
N VAL A 206 2.10 9.61 -8.34
CA VAL A 206 1.99 10.32 -7.07
C VAL A 206 2.26 9.34 -5.95
N ILE A 207 3.33 9.59 -5.19
CA ILE A 207 3.62 8.87 -3.95
C ILE A 207 2.73 9.43 -2.86
N VAL A 208 1.91 8.58 -2.25
CA VAL A 208 1.01 9.00 -1.16
C VAL A 208 1.65 8.64 0.17
N GLY A 209 1.77 9.62 1.06
CA GLY A 209 2.23 9.40 2.43
C GLY A 209 1.46 8.28 3.12
N VAL A 210 2.18 7.44 3.87
CA VAL A 210 1.63 6.42 4.75
C VAL A 210 0.65 7.09 5.71
N PHE A 211 -0.56 6.55 5.82
CA PHE A 211 -1.62 7.16 6.61
C PHE A 211 -1.25 7.20 8.10
N PRO A 212 -1.62 8.26 8.84
CA PRO A 212 -1.39 8.32 10.26
C PRO A 212 -2.19 7.22 10.99
N VAL A 213 -1.70 6.78 12.14
CA VAL A 213 -2.41 5.85 13.04
C VAL A 213 -3.06 6.59 14.21
N ALA A 214 -4.08 5.98 14.80
CA ALA A 214 -4.70 6.50 16.00
C ALA A 214 -3.74 6.45 17.19
N LYS A 215 -3.94 7.38 18.14
CA LYS A 215 -3.15 7.43 19.37
C LYS A 215 -3.34 6.19 20.25
N ILE A 216 -4.55 5.67 20.28
CA ILE A 216 -4.89 4.39 20.91
C ILE A 216 -5.21 3.42 19.77
N ARG A 217 -4.50 2.29 19.73
CA ARG A 217 -4.56 1.33 18.63
C ARG A 217 -4.18 -0.07 19.12
N THR A 218 -4.59 -1.09 18.36
CA THR A 218 -4.33 -2.50 18.71
C THR A 218 -2.87 -2.88 18.49
N TYR A 219 -2.26 -2.41 17.41
CA TYR A 219 -0.87 -2.72 17.05
C TYR A 219 0.01 -1.53 17.41
N THR A 220 0.45 -1.49 18.66
CA THR A 220 1.24 -0.39 19.21
C THR A 220 2.59 -0.22 18.52
N SER A 221 3.16 -1.33 18.01
CA SER A 221 4.46 -1.38 17.32
C SER A 221 4.52 -0.57 16.03
N ILE A 222 3.35 -0.28 15.43
CA ILE A 222 3.23 0.65 14.32
C ILE A 222 3.18 2.05 14.92
N THR A 223 4.31 2.72 15.00
CA THR A 223 4.43 4.03 15.66
C THR A 223 4.17 5.19 14.70
N MET A 224 3.61 6.29 15.23
CA MET A 224 3.49 7.52 14.45
C MET A 224 4.86 8.09 14.08
N GLN A 225 5.85 7.95 14.96
CA GLN A 225 7.22 8.36 14.66
C GLN A 225 7.77 7.65 13.42
N LYS A 226 7.58 6.33 13.31
CA LYS A 226 8.05 5.56 12.15
C LYS A 226 7.31 5.93 10.86
N ILE A 227 6.01 6.21 10.95
CA ILE A 227 5.21 6.70 9.82
C ILE A 227 5.73 8.05 9.34
N ASP A 228 6.01 8.97 10.26
CA ASP A 228 6.58 10.28 9.91
C ASP A 228 7.98 10.13 9.29
N ASP A 229 8.85 9.26 9.84
CA ASP A 229 10.17 8.97 9.24
C ASP A 229 10.03 8.47 7.79
N PHE A 230 9.07 7.58 7.53
CA PHE A 230 8.80 7.05 6.18
C PHE A 230 8.27 8.15 5.27
N ASN A 231 7.34 8.98 5.74
CA ASN A 231 6.72 10.04 4.94
C ASN A 231 7.72 11.13 4.53
N THR A 232 8.60 11.56 5.43
CA THR A 232 9.69 12.49 5.10
C THR A 232 10.61 11.88 4.04
N ALA A 233 10.98 10.61 4.18
CA ALA A 233 11.84 9.94 3.23
C ALA A 233 11.16 9.69 1.86
N LEU A 234 9.85 9.44 1.84
CA LEU A 234 9.06 9.31 0.61
C LEU A 234 8.94 10.65 -0.13
N ALA A 235 8.76 11.77 0.58
CA ALA A 235 8.77 13.10 -0.03
C ALA A 235 10.16 13.44 -0.63
N ALA A 236 11.24 13.08 0.08
CA ALA A 236 12.61 13.19 -0.43
C ALA A 236 12.82 12.33 -1.69
N LEU A 237 12.36 11.07 -1.67
CA LEU A 237 12.43 10.17 -2.82
C LEU A 237 11.65 10.70 -4.02
N ALA A 238 10.44 11.25 -3.79
CA ALA A 238 9.63 11.86 -4.85
C ALA A 238 10.41 12.99 -5.53
N LYS A 239 11.00 13.90 -4.73
CA LYS A 239 11.84 14.99 -5.23
C LYS A 239 13.06 14.50 -6.00
N GLU A 240 13.78 13.51 -5.46
CA GLU A 240 14.98 12.94 -6.09
C GLU A 240 14.69 12.32 -7.45
N LYS A 241 13.58 11.57 -7.55
CA LYS A 241 13.23 10.77 -8.74
C LYS A 241 12.33 11.52 -9.73
N GLY A 242 11.92 12.75 -9.40
CA GLY A 242 11.04 13.57 -10.24
C GLY A 242 9.58 13.11 -10.25
N TYR A 243 9.11 12.53 -9.15
CA TYR A 243 7.71 12.21 -8.92
C TYR A 243 7.02 13.26 -8.03
N TYR A 244 5.70 13.14 -7.89
CA TYR A 244 4.91 13.99 -7.01
C TYR A 244 4.63 13.29 -5.68
N TYR A 245 4.32 14.06 -4.65
CA TYR A 245 3.98 13.57 -3.32
C TYR A 245 2.65 14.15 -2.82
N LEU A 246 1.76 13.30 -2.30
CA LEU A 246 0.54 13.72 -1.62
C LEU A 246 0.69 13.50 -0.11
N ASP A 247 0.64 14.59 0.67
CA ASP A 247 0.71 14.54 2.13
C ASP A 247 -0.66 14.18 2.75
N SER A 248 -0.98 12.89 2.75
CA SER A 248 -2.24 12.37 3.31
C SER A 248 -2.44 12.71 4.80
N LYS A 249 -1.37 13.05 5.53
CA LYS A 249 -1.44 13.42 6.94
C LYS A 249 -2.26 14.71 7.14
N GLU A 250 -2.19 15.67 6.21
CA GLU A 250 -2.96 16.92 6.29
C GLU A 250 -4.48 16.69 6.34
N ALA A 251 -4.96 15.61 5.70
CA ALA A 251 -6.37 15.25 5.66
C ALA A 251 -6.82 14.39 6.85
N LEU A 252 -5.92 13.54 7.34
CA LEU A 252 -6.26 12.43 8.22
C LEU A 252 -5.87 12.68 9.68
N ALA A 253 -4.84 13.48 9.93
CA ALA A 253 -4.36 13.76 11.28
C ALA A 253 -5.11 14.91 11.96
N ASP A 254 -5.19 14.86 13.29
CA ASP A 254 -5.62 15.97 14.13
C ASP A 254 -4.44 16.84 14.57
N ALA A 255 -4.71 17.84 15.41
CA ALA A 255 -3.68 18.78 15.90
C ALA A 255 -2.55 18.12 16.72
N THR A 256 -2.71 16.86 17.14
CA THR A 256 -1.69 16.08 17.86
C THR A 256 -0.76 15.32 16.93
N GLY A 257 -1.03 15.31 15.62
CA GLY A 257 -0.26 14.58 14.61
C GLY A 257 -0.71 13.13 14.40
N TYR A 258 -1.53 12.58 15.31
CA TYR A 258 -2.17 11.27 15.16
C TYR A 258 -3.42 11.37 14.29
N ALA A 259 -3.90 10.23 13.81
CA ALA A 259 -5.15 10.18 13.08
C ALA A 259 -6.35 10.70 13.90
N THR A 260 -7.22 11.46 13.25
CA THR A 260 -8.51 11.88 13.79
C THR A 260 -9.31 10.66 14.23
N ALA A 261 -9.74 10.60 15.50
CA ALA A 261 -10.35 9.40 16.07
C ALA A 261 -11.57 8.87 15.30
N SER A 262 -12.44 9.74 14.77
CA SER A 262 -13.60 9.34 13.97
C SER A 262 -13.26 8.78 12.58
N TYR A 263 -12.01 8.95 12.15
CA TYR A 263 -11.54 8.47 10.85
C TYR A 263 -10.93 7.07 10.91
N MET A 264 -10.75 6.51 12.10
CA MET A 264 -10.13 5.19 12.29
C MET A 264 -11.12 4.18 12.87
N GLU A 265 -11.04 2.94 12.39
CA GLU A 265 -11.67 1.78 13.02
C GLU A 265 -11.07 1.53 14.41
N ASN A 266 -11.69 0.63 15.18
CA ASN A 266 -11.26 0.33 16.55
C ASN A 266 -9.82 -0.18 16.66
N ASP A 267 -9.24 -0.71 15.58
CA ASP A 267 -7.84 -1.13 15.55
C ASP A 267 -6.84 0.03 15.49
N GLY A 268 -7.32 1.24 15.14
CA GLY A 268 -6.51 2.45 15.05
C GLY A 268 -5.64 2.56 13.79
N ILE A 269 -5.88 1.73 12.76
CA ILE A 269 -5.08 1.66 11.52
C ILE A 269 -5.96 1.79 10.27
N HIS A 270 -7.08 1.08 10.24
CA HIS A 270 -7.95 1.06 9.08
C HIS A 270 -8.89 2.26 9.07
N LEU A 271 -9.04 2.92 7.93
CA LEU A 271 -9.94 4.06 7.80
C LEU A 271 -11.41 3.64 7.91
N THR A 272 -12.23 4.39 8.65
CA THR A 272 -13.69 4.32 8.54
C THR A 272 -14.18 4.89 7.21
N LYS A 273 -15.48 4.78 6.91
CA LYS A 273 -16.08 5.49 5.76
C LYS A 273 -15.86 7.01 5.83
N ALA A 274 -15.88 7.59 7.03
CA ALA A 274 -15.66 9.02 7.22
C ALA A 274 -14.20 9.40 6.92
N GLY A 275 -13.24 8.62 7.43
CA GLY A 275 -11.82 8.82 7.13
C GLY A 275 -11.51 8.66 5.64
N MET A 276 -12.13 7.66 5.00
CA MET A 276 -12.00 7.47 3.56
C MET A 276 -12.59 8.63 2.77
N ALA A 277 -13.76 9.15 3.17
CA ALA A 277 -14.36 10.32 2.52
C ALA A 277 -13.44 11.55 2.62
N ALA A 278 -12.86 11.81 3.80
CA ALA A 278 -11.90 12.90 4.00
C ALA A 278 -10.65 12.75 3.13
N TYR A 279 -10.10 11.54 3.04
CA TYR A 279 -8.96 11.26 2.15
C TYR A 279 -9.31 11.48 0.68
N MET A 280 -10.46 10.99 0.21
CA MET A 280 -10.86 11.14 -1.19
C MET A 280 -11.21 12.60 -1.55
N GLU A 281 -11.74 13.38 -0.62
CA GLU A 281 -11.89 14.83 -0.77
C GLU A 281 -10.52 15.52 -0.91
N TYR A 282 -9.56 15.13 -0.08
CA TYR A 282 -8.19 15.65 -0.15
C TYR A 282 -7.53 15.31 -1.50
N VAL A 283 -7.69 14.09 -2.01
CA VAL A 283 -7.20 13.68 -3.34
C VAL A 283 -7.77 14.59 -4.44
N ARG A 284 -9.06 14.93 -4.40
CA ARG A 284 -9.71 15.79 -5.41
C ARG A 284 -9.35 17.27 -5.29
N THR A 285 -8.98 17.72 -4.09
CA THR A 285 -8.62 19.11 -3.80
C THR A 285 -7.11 19.33 -3.73
N HIS A 286 -6.31 18.30 -4.02
CA HIS A 286 -4.86 18.36 -4.22
C HIS A 286 -4.54 17.60 -5.50
N ALA A 287 -5.26 17.97 -6.55
CA ALA A 287 -5.25 17.29 -7.83
C ALA A 287 -3.99 17.66 -8.62
N LEU A 288 -3.30 16.64 -9.14
CA LEU A 288 -2.25 16.84 -10.14
C LEU A 288 -2.93 17.08 -11.49
N ASP A 289 -2.70 18.22 -12.14
CA ASP A 289 -3.17 18.44 -13.50
C ASP A 289 -1.98 18.59 -14.45
N THR A 290 -1.89 17.66 -15.39
CA THR A 290 -0.76 17.40 -16.28
C THR A 290 -1.31 17.06 -17.65
N GLU A 291 -0.57 17.39 -18.70
CA GLU A 291 -0.95 17.01 -20.06
C GLU A 291 -1.00 15.48 -20.19
N ASP A 292 -2.10 14.94 -20.70
CA ASP A 292 -2.21 13.51 -21.00
C ASP A 292 -1.39 13.18 -22.26
N THR A 293 -0.20 12.62 -22.05
CA THR A 293 0.72 12.24 -23.12
C THR A 293 0.60 10.78 -23.56
N ARG A 294 -0.39 10.05 -23.02
CA ARG A 294 -0.61 8.65 -23.35
C ARG A 294 -0.93 8.49 -24.84
N PRO A 295 -0.39 7.45 -25.51
CA PRO A 295 -0.89 7.05 -26.81
C PRO A 295 -2.38 6.71 -26.73
N ALA A 296 -3.11 6.87 -27.83
CA ALA A 296 -4.50 6.43 -27.91
C ALA A 296 -4.63 4.97 -27.46
N LEU A 297 -5.43 4.75 -26.43
CA LEU A 297 -5.60 3.43 -25.82
C LEU A 297 -6.41 2.54 -26.78
N ASN A 298 -5.93 1.31 -26.98
CA ASN A 298 -6.74 0.26 -27.59
C ASN A 298 -7.64 -0.36 -26.49
N SER A 299 -8.15 -1.58 -26.64
CA SER A 299 -9.03 -2.19 -25.62
C SER A 299 -8.34 -2.36 -24.26
N ILE A 300 -8.78 -1.62 -23.24
CA ILE A 300 -8.36 -1.81 -21.84
C ILE A 300 -9.12 -3.02 -21.25
N PRO A 301 -8.45 -4.05 -20.70
CA PRO A 301 -9.13 -5.16 -20.07
C PRO A 301 -9.90 -4.74 -18.82
N LYS A 302 -11.05 -5.37 -18.58
CA LYS A 302 -11.85 -5.16 -17.37
C LYS A 302 -11.40 -6.10 -16.25
N HIS A 303 -11.42 -5.61 -15.01
CA HIS A 303 -11.25 -6.47 -13.83
C HIS A 303 -12.31 -7.59 -13.79
N SER A 304 -11.99 -8.70 -13.11
CA SER A 304 -13.01 -9.67 -12.71
C SER A 304 -13.84 -9.09 -11.57
N GLN A 305 -15.06 -9.59 -11.35
CA GLN A 305 -15.83 -9.25 -10.14
C GLN A 305 -15.21 -9.86 -8.86
N THR A 306 -14.20 -10.71 -8.99
CA THR A 306 -13.42 -11.28 -7.88
C THR A 306 -12.41 -10.26 -7.35
N THR A 307 -12.43 -9.98 -6.05
CA THR A 307 -11.46 -9.08 -5.41
C THR A 307 -10.25 -9.84 -4.88
N PRO A 308 -9.06 -9.20 -4.83
CA PRO A 308 -7.87 -9.75 -4.17
C PRO A 308 -8.10 -10.21 -2.72
N ASP A 309 -9.02 -9.54 -2.00
CA ASP A 309 -9.35 -9.87 -0.61
C ASP A 309 -10.05 -11.22 -0.42
N THR A 310 -10.55 -11.86 -1.50
CA THR A 310 -11.00 -13.27 -1.42
C THR A 310 -9.88 -14.27 -1.13
N VAL A 311 -8.62 -13.83 -1.18
CA VAL A 311 -7.41 -14.60 -0.85
C VAL A 311 -6.87 -14.27 0.56
N PHE A 312 -7.17 -13.08 1.10
CA PHE A 312 -6.55 -12.56 2.33
C PHE A 312 -7.54 -12.12 3.43
N GLY A 313 -8.85 -12.25 3.24
CA GLY A 313 -9.89 -11.98 4.24
C GLY A 313 -11.15 -12.83 4.03
N PRO A 314 -12.07 -12.88 5.02
CA PRO A 314 -13.30 -13.65 4.86
C PRO A 314 -14.11 -13.06 3.72
N VAL A 315 -14.63 -13.94 2.85
CA VAL A 315 -15.49 -13.60 1.72
C VAL A 315 -16.68 -12.76 2.22
N ILE A 316 -16.66 -11.45 1.97
CA ILE A 316 -17.87 -10.63 2.05
C ILE A 316 -18.41 -10.53 0.63
N ALA A 317 -19.50 -11.27 0.40
CA ALA A 317 -20.25 -11.21 -0.84
C ALA A 317 -20.79 -9.79 -1.08
N ALA A 318 -20.60 -9.27 -2.30
CA ALA A 318 -21.25 -8.05 -2.78
C ALA A 318 -22.66 -8.36 -3.33
N PRO A 319 -23.49 -7.35 -3.62
CA PRO A 319 -24.53 -6.84 -2.74
C PRO A 319 -25.92 -7.36 -3.15
N SER A 320 -26.77 -7.69 -2.17
CA SER A 320 -28.21 -7.76 -2.36
C SER A 320 -28.90 -7.24 -1.10
N SER A 321 -29.57 -6.11 -1.27
CA SER A 321 -30.82 -5.69 -0.61
C SER A 321 -31.15 -6.22 0.79
N GLU A 322 -31.22 -5.27 1.72
CA GLU A 322 -32.02 -5.27 2.96
C GLU A 322 -31.71 -6.31 4.04
N ALA A 323 -31.26 -5.78 5.17
CA ALA A 323 -31.05 -6.48 6.42
C ALA A 323 -32.37 -7.06 6.97
N SER A 324 -32.30 -8.29 7.45
CA SER A 324 -33.09 -8.72 8.60
C SER A 324 -32.18 -9.47 9.56
N SER A 325 -31.94 -8.76 10.66
CA SER A 325 -31.48 -9.23 11.94
C SER A 325 -32.23 -10.49 12.38
N SER A 326 -31.46 -11.52 12.75
CA SER A 326 -31.91 -12.48 13.77
C SER A 326 -30.78 -12.72 14.76
N SER A 327 -30.90 -12.00 15.88
CA SER A 327 -30.58 -12.41 17.25
C SER A 327 -29.55 -13.53 17.44
N SER A 328 -28.45 -13.12 18.05
CA SER A 328 -27.65 -13.88 19.01
C SER A 328 -28.52 -14.81 19.88
N ALA A 329 -28.49 -16.10 19.56
CA ALA A 329 -28.77 -17.13 20.54
C ALA A 329 -27.51 -17.30 21.38
N ALA A 330 -27.60 -16.90 22.64
CA ALA A 330 -26.61 -17.21 23.66
C ALA A 330 -26.26 -18.70 23.60
N ALA A 331 -24.97 -18.99 23.40
CA ALA A 331 -24.44 -20.33 23.55
C ALA A 331 -24.72 -20.80 24.98
N SER A 332 -25.73 -21.66 25.11
CA SER A 332 -25.93 -22.49 26.29
C SER A 332 -24.70 -23.39 26.38
N SER A 333 -23.99 -23.31 27.50
CA SER A 333 -22.83 -24.13 27.85
C SER A 333 -23.25 -25.59 28.00
N SER A 334 -23.44 -26.28 26.87
CA SER A 334 -23.46 -27.74 26.85
C SER A 334 -22.02 -28.24 26.90
N SER A 335 -21.64 -28.88 28.01
CA SER A 335 -20.38 -29.60 28.09
C SER A 335 -20.41 -30.74 27.08
N HIS A 336 -19.70 -30.57 25.97
CA HIS A 336 -19.46 -31.62 25.01
C HIS A 336 -17.95 -31.78 24.83
N VAL A 337 -17.51 -32.97 24.44
CA VAL A 337 -16.11 -33.20 24.11
C VAL A 337 -15.87 -32.65 22.71
N HIS A 338 -14.93 -31.71 22.59
CA HIS A 338 -14.60 -31.14 21.30
C HIS A 338 -13.94 -32.19 20.42
N THR A 339 -14.57 -32.45 19.27
CA THR A 339 -14.04 -33.29 18.21
C THR A 339 -13.93 -32.44 16.96
N TYR A 340 -12.69 -32.17 16.54
CA TYR A 340 -12.38 -31.22 15.47
C TYR A 340 -12.17 -31.93 14.14
N GLU A 341 -12.81 -31.44 13.09
CA GLU A 341 -12.45 -31.71 11.71
C GLU A 341 -11.48 -30.63 11.22
N VAL A 342 -10.45 -31.04 10.48
CA VAL A 342 -9.39 -30.15 9.99
C VAL A 342 -9.56 -29.92 8.50
N ALA A 343 -9.56 -28.65 8.08
CA ALA A 343 -9.54 -28.26 6.68
C ALA A 343 -8.31 -27.40 6.41
N VAL A 344 -7.50 -27.78 5.40
CA VAL A 344 -6.43 -26.91 4.91
C VAL A 344 -7.05 -25.81 4.08
N ILE A 345 -6.98 -24.59 4.59
CA ILE A 345 -7.54 -23.39 3.97
C ILE A 345 -6.56 -22.87 2.90
N THR A 346 -5.27 -22.86 3.22
CA THR A 346 -4.22 -22.43 2.31
C THR A 346 -3.03 -23.39 2.41
N GLN A 347 -2.56 -23.90 1.27
CA GLN A 347 -1.40 -24.78 1.26
C GLN A 347 -0.10 -23.97 1.49
N PRO A 348 0.82 -24.44 2.34
CA PRO A 348 2.13 -23.81 2.47
C PRO A 348 2.92 -23.97 1.17
N THR A 349 3.74 -22.98 0.83
CA THR A 349 4.72 -23.05 -0.26
C THR A 349 6.13 -23.13 0.31
N CYS A 350 7.18 -22.98 -0.49
CA CYS A 350 8.57 -23.00 0.00
C CYS A 350 8.99 -21.74 0.75
N GLY A 351 8.23 -20.64 0.67
CA GLY A 351 8.53 -19.41 1.41
C GLY A 351 7.31 -18.72 2.02
N VAL A 352 6.12 -19.31 1.87
CA VAL A 352 4.87 -18.78 2.42
C VAL A 352 4.23 -19.86 3.28
N GLU A 353 3.86 -19.48 4.50
CA GLU A 353 3.13 -20.34 5.42
C GLU A 353 1.72 -20.62 4.89
N GLY A 354 1.21 -21.81 5.15
CA GLY A 354 -0.18 -22.20 4.90
C GLY A 354 -1.04 -21.96 6.14
N LEU A 355 -2.32 -22.29 6.03
CA LEU A 355 -3.28 -22.16 7.12
C LEU A 355 -4.21 -23.37 7.14
N GLN A 356 -4.43 -23.95 8.32
CA GLN A 356 -5.45 -24.97 8.55
C GLN A 356 -6.42 -24.51 9.63
N ARG A 357 -7.68 -24.91 9.47
CA ARG A 357 -8.77 -24.61 10.39
C ARG A 357 -9.28 -25.87 11.05
N TYR A 358 -9.44 -25.82 12.36
CA TYR A 358 -10.08 -26.84 13.17
C TYR A 358 -11.51 -26.40 13.45
N THR A 359 -12.49 -27.21 13.07
CA THR A 359 -13.91 -26.93 13.34
C THR A 359 -14.49 -28.02 14.22
N CYS A 360 -15.01 -27.65 15.40
CA CYS A 360 -15.70 -28.61 16.25
C CYS A 360 -16.98 -29.06 15.56
N THR A 361 -17.12 -30.36 15.34
CA THR A 361 -18.27 -30.98 14.65
C THR A 361 -19.60 -30.83 15.39
N VAL A 362 -19.57 -30.40 16.65
CA VAL A 362 -20.75 -30.33 17.53
C VAL A 362 -21.18 -28.89 17.79
N CYS A 363 -20.27 -27.99 18.20
CA CYS A 363 -20.60 -26.59 18.48
C CYS A 363 -20.21 -25.61 17.38
N ALA A 364 -19.55 -26.08 16.32
CA ALA A 364 -19.02 -25.25 15.24
C ALA A 364 -17.99 -24.19 15.68
N GLU A 365 -17.44 -24.29 16.89
CA GLU A 365 -16.30 -23.47 17.31
C GLU A 365 -15.09 -23.75 16.42
N GLN A 366 -14.38 -22.69 16.06
CA GLN A 366 -13.27 -22.74 15.12
C GLN A 366 -12.02 -22.08 15.71
N TYR A 367 -10.87 -22.68 15.42
CA TYR A 367 -9.58 -22.03 15.60
C TYR A 367 -8.65 -22.40 14.43
N ASP A 368 -7.71 -21.50 14.14
CA ASP A 368 -6.80 -21.64 13.02
C ASP A 368 -5.37 -21.86 13.52
N GLU A 369 -4.62 -22.70 12.80
CA GLU A 369 -3.19 -22.88 13.01
C GLU A 369 -2.43 -22.65 11.72
N VAL A 370 -1.26 -22.02 11.85
CA VAL A 370 -0.34 -21.80 10.76
C VAL A 370 0.35 -23.11 10.39
N ILE A 371 0.39 -23.42 9.09
CA ILE A 371 1.21 -24.50 8.55
C ILE A 371 2.55 -23.88 8.13
N PRO A 372 3.69 -24.28 8.71
CA PRO A 372 4.97 -23.69 8.35
C PRO A 372 5.26 -23.79 6.85
N ALA A 373 5.95 -22.78 6.32
CA ALA A 373 6.48 -22.86 4.95
C ALA A 373 7.34 -24.13 4.81
N THR A 374 7.21 -24.79 3.67
CA THR A 374 7.86 -26.08 3.42
C THR A 374 9.39 -25.98 3.35
N GLY A 375 9.94 -24.78 3.11
CA GLY A 375 11.38 -24.55 2.94
C GLY A 375 12.02 -25.23 1.72
N ALA A 376 11.24 -25.98 0.93
CA ALA A 376 11.73 -26.76 -0.20
C ALA A 376 11.81 -25.90 -1.47
N HIS A 377 12.90 -25.16 -1.63
CA HIS A 377 13.09 -24.29 -2.79
C HIS A 377 13.37 -25.07 -4.08
N THR A 378 12.76 -24.61 -5.18
CA THR A 378 13.06 -25.08 -6.55
C THR A 378 13.79 -23.96 -7.28
N TYR A 379 15.12 -23.95 -7.18
CA TYR A 379 15.94 -22.93 -7.83
C TYR A 379 16.09 -23.17 -9.32
N GLY A 380 16.04 -22.08 -10.09
CA GLY A 380 16.34 -22.08 -11.52
C GLY A 380 17.84 -22.15 -11.84
N GLU A 381 18.18 -21.85 -13.09
CA GLU A 381 19.56 -21.77 -13.56
C GLU A 381 20.36 -20.67 -12.85
N TRP A 382 21.68 -20.85 -12.79
CA TRP A 382 22.60 -19.85 -12.26
C TRP A 382 22.77 -18.68 -13.24
N ILE A 383 22.66 -17.47 -12.71
CA ILE A 383 22.88 -16.21 -13.39
C ILE A 383 24.21 -15.64 -12.90
N ILE A 384 25.15 -15.40 -13.82
CA ILE A 384 26.45 -14.82 -13.50
C ILE A 384 26.28 -13.31 -13.29
N ASP A 385 26.54 -12.85 -12.08
CA ASP A 385 26.52 -11.43 -11.73
C ASP A 385 27.84 -10.77 -12.13
N ILE A 386 28.94 -11.40 -11.72
CA ILE A 386 30.30 -10.94 -11.98
C ILE A 386 31.09 -12.14 -12.53
N PRO A 387 31.58 -12.10 -13.78
CA PRO A 387 32.40 -13.18 -14.30
C PRO A 387 33.75 -13.21 -13.58
N ALA A 388 34.23 -14.41 -13.24
CA ALA A 388 35.57 -14.57 -12.68
C ALA A 388 36.66 -14.15 -13.68
N GLN A 389 37.70 -13.49 -13.19
CA GLN A 389 38.86 -13.07 -13.98
C GLN A 389 40.14 -13.71 -13.44
N VAL A 390 41.26 -13.52 -14.14
CA VAL A 390 42.57 -13.99 -13.66
C VAL A 390 42.91 -13.30 -12.35
N GLY A 391 43.01 -14.07 -11.27
CA GLY A 391 43.31 -13.55 -9.92
C GLY A 391 42.14 -12.87 -9.20
N VAL A 392 40.96 -12.75 -9.80
CA VAL A 392 39.77 -12.10 -9.20
C VAL A 392 38.56 -13.04 -9.26
N ALA A 393 37.96 -13.33 -8.11
CA ALA A 393 36.76 -14.17 -8.03
C ALA A 393 35.54 -13.43 -8.61
N GLY A 394 34.60 -14.19 -9.18
CA GLY A 394 33.30 -13.71 -9.64
C GLY A 394 32.17 -14.10 -8.67
N SER A 395 30.93 -13.88 -9.08
CA SER A 395 29.74 -14.29 -8.34
C SER A 395 28.60 -14.67 -9.28
N GLN A 396 27.74 -15.55 -8.81
CA GLN A 396 26.50 -15.94 -9.47
C GLN A 396 25.40 -16.13 -8.43
N HIS A 397 24.16 -15.94 -8.85
CA HIS A 397 22.99 -16.27 -8.05
C HIS A 397 22.00 -17.13 -8.83
N ARG A 398 21.10 -17.81 -8.12
CA ARG A 398 19.93 -18.44 -8.71
C ARG A 398 18.71 -18.19 -7.84
N GLN A 399 17.55 -18.12 -8.45
CA GLN A 399 16.32 -17.73 -7.79
C GLN A 399 15.31 -18.89 -7.77
N CYS A 400 14.64 -19.08 -6.64
CA CYS A 400 13.52 -20.01 -6.53
C CYS A 400 12.34 -19.46 -7.33
N ALA A 401 11.87 -20.23 -8.32
CA ALA A 401 10.75 -19.80 -9.17
C ALA A 401 9.41 -19.68 -8.42
N VAL A 402 9.31 -20.27 -7.22
CA VAL A 402 8.08 -20.34 -6.43
C VAL A 402 8.01 -19.24 -5.38
N CYS A 403 9.10 -18.93 -4.66
CA CYS A 403 9.09 -17.93 -3.59
C CYS A 403 10.10 -16.78 -3.77
N GLY A 404 10.87 -16.80 -4.85
CA GLY A 404 11.84 -15.74 -5.13
C GLY A 404 13.09 -15.77 -4.25
N ALA A 405 13.25 -16.73 -3.33
CA ALA A 405 14.47 -16.88 -2.53
C ALA A 405 15.70 -16.94 -3.43
N ILE A 406 16.72 -16.17 -3.09
CA ILE A 406 17.96 -16.05 -3.87
C ILE A 406 19.06 -16.81 -3.14
N GLU A 407 19.72 -17.70 -3.86
CA GLU A 407 20.96 -18.34 -3.42
C GLU A 407 22.12 -17.73 -4.21
N THR A 408 23.12 -17.19 -3.51
CA THR A 408 24.29 -16.55 -4.12
C THR A 408 25.55 -17.34 -3.77
N VAL A 409 26.40 -17.58 -4.77
CA VAL A 409 27.66 -18.32 -4.65
C VAL A 409 28.79 -17.57 -5.35
N VAL A 410 29.99 -17.64 -4.77
CA VAL A 410 31.21 -17.08 -5.34
C VAL A 410 31.76 -18.01 -6.43
N ILE A 411 32.06 -17.45 -7.61
CA ILE A 411 32.78 -18.15 -8.68
C ILE A 411 34.29 -18.00 -8.41
N PRO A 412 35.07 -19.08 -8.26
CA PRO A 412 36.51 -18.98 -8.00
C PRO A 412 37.26 -18.23 -9.10
N ALA A 413 38.31 -17.50 -8.72
CA ALA A 413 39.19 -16.78 -9.65
C ALA A 413 39.84 -17.71 -10.68
N LEU A 414 40.03 -17.22 -11.91
CA LEU A 414 40.76 -17.93 -12.94
C LEU A 414 42.26 -17.94 -12.62
N LYS A 415 42.96 -19.02 -12.99
CA LYS A 415 44.42 -19.11 -12.85
C LYS A 415 45.11 -18.39 -14.00
N ALA A 416 46.20 -17.68 -13.70
CA ALA A 416 47.02 -17.06 -14.73
C ALA A 416 47.65 -18.12 -15.64
N PRO A 417 47.70 -17.90 -16.96
CA PRO A 417 48.44 -18.78 -17.85
C PRO A 417 49.93 -18.76 -17.48
N PRO A 418 50.66 -19.88 -17.66
CA PRO A 418 52.09 -19.94 -17.37
C PRO A 418 52.84 -18.92 -18.24
N VAL A 419 53.69 -18.12 -17.61
CA VAL A 419 54.56 -17.16 -18.30
C VAL A 419 55.54 -17.96 -19.17
N VAL A 420 55.37 -17.91 -20.49
CA VAL A 420 56.36 -18.43 -21.43
C VAL A 420 57.44 -17.36 -21.57
N THR A 421 58.56 -17.53 -20.86
CA THR A 421 59.73 -16.68 -21.05
C THR A 421 60.38 -17.03 -22.39
N PRO A 422 60.56 -16.08 -23.32
CA PRO A 422 61.38 -16.31 -24.51
C PRO A 422 62.85 -16.57 -24.09
N PRO A 423 63.61 -17.36 -24.87
CA PRO A 423 64.98 -17.71 -24.52
C PRO A 423 65.86 -16.46 -24.45
N VAL A 424 66.68 -16.39 -23.40
CA VAL A 424 67.65 -15.31 -23.16
C VAL A 424 68.78 -15.44 -24.17
N ASP A 425 68.88 -14.51 -25.12
CA ASP A 425 70.09 -14.35 -25.93
C ASP A 425 71.21 -13.79 -25.05
N THR A 426 72.32 -14.53 -24.99
CA THR A 426 73.55 -14.15 -24.28
C THR A 426 74.20 -12.93 -24.92
N PRO A 427 74.78 -11.99 -24.13
CA PRO A 427 75.33 -10.75 -24.65
C PRO A 427 76.68 -10.98 -25.35
N VAL A 428 76.81 -10.47 -26.58
CA VAL A 428 78.10 -10.29 -27.25
C VAL A 428 78.55 -8.85 -27.00
N ASP A 429 79.75 -8.71 -26.42
CA ASP A 429 80.46 -7.45 -26.20
C ASP A 429 80.60 -6.62 -27.49
N THR A 430 80.32 -5.33 -27.40
CA THR A 430 80.79 -4.34 -28.36
C THR A 430 81.46 -3.16 -27.64
N PRO A 431 82.68 -2.75 -28.02
CA PRO A 431 83.22 -1.47 -27.60
C PRO A 431 82.94 -0.35 -28.62
N ILE A 432 82.26 0.68 -28.10
CA ILE A 432 82.48 2.14 -28.23
C ILE A 432 83.19 2.65 -29.51
N ASP A 433 82.49 3.45 -30.33
CA ASP A 433 82.85 4.86 -30.57
C ASP A 433 81.80 5.67 -31.37
N THR A 434 81.40 6.80 -30.77
CA THR A 434 81.00 8.18 -31.19
C THR A 434 80.86 8.59 -32.71
N PRO A 435 80.31 9.79 -33.06
CA PRO A 435 78.88 10.13 -33.28
C PRO A 435 78.55 10.77 -34.67
N MET A 436 77.28 11.22 -34.79
CA MET A 436 76.72 12.31 -35.63
C MET A 436 76.07 12.01 -37.00
N ALA A 437 74.77 12.37 -37.03
CA ALA A 437 74.09 13.25 -38.00
C ALA A 437 73.27 12.67 -39.18
N SER A 438 72.05 13.24 -39.27
CA SER A 438 71.41 13.81 -40.47
C SER A 438 70.22 13.07 -41.10
N SER A 439 69.09 13.81 -41.18
CA SER A 439 68.05 13.87 -42.25
C SER A 439 67.34 12.56 -42.65
N SER A 440 66.03 12.46 -42.90
CA SER A 440 64.94 13.40 -43.23
C SER A 440 63.62 12.60 -43.29
N GLU A 441 62.49 13.30 -43.10
CA GLU A 441 61.03 13.03 -43.31
C GLU A 441 60.58 12.04 -44.43
N PRO A 442 59.26 11.67 -44.62
CA PRO A 442 58.02 12.29 -44.10
C PRO A 442 56.87 11.35 -43.63
N THR A 443 55.84 12.03 -43.10
CA THR A 443 54.49 11.63 -42.67
C THR A 443 53.48 11.40 -43.83
N VAL A 444 52.40 10.65 -43.55
CA VAL A 444 51.12 10.72 -44.27
C VAL A 444 49.96 10.69 -43.25
N GLU A 445 49.09 11.71 -43.33
CA GLU A 445 47.88 11.96 -42.52
C GLU A 445 46.64 11.20 -43.03
N VAL A 446 45.66 10.98 -42.15
CA VAL A 446 44.21 10.96 -42.45
C VAL A 446 43.41 11.41 -41.18
N PRO A 447 42.16 11.94 -41.25
CA PRO A 447 41.86 13.29 -40.79
C PRO A 447 40.87 13.35 -39.60
N ARG A 448 40.83 14.52 -38.96
CA ARG A 448 39.95 14.88 -37.84
C ARG A 448 38.69 15.58 -38.37
N VAL A 449 37.53 15.24 -37.81
CA VAL A 449 36.29 16.02 -37.92
C VAL A 449 36.04 16.71 -36.58
N ASP A 450 35.80 18.01 -36.66
CA ASP A 450 35.67 18.95 -35.55
C ASP A 450 34.31 18.88 -34.84
N THR A 451 34.32 19.06 -33.51
CA THR A 451 33.31 19.84 -32.78
C THR A 451 33.92 20.47 -31.51
N PRO A 452 33.41 21.62 -31.04
CA PRO A 452 34.15 22.57 -30.22
C PRO A 452 33.98 22.36 -28.71
N VAL A 453 35.05 22.68 -27.96
CA VAL A 453 35.07 22.78 -26.49
C VAL A 453 34.70 24.21 -26.09
N ALA A 454 33.69 24.36 -25.24
CA ALA A 454 33.40 25.60 -24.52
C ALA A 454 34.15 25.60 -23.18
N SER A 455 34.79 26.74 -22.89
CA SER A 455 35.58 27.02 -21.69
C SER A 455 34.70 27.24 -20.45
N SER A 456 35.11 26.73 -19.30
CA SER A 456 34.59 27.13 -17.99
C SER A 456 35.73 27.27 -16.98
N ASP A 457 36.25 28.50 -16.88
CA ASP A 457 36.93 28.99 -15.68
C ASP A 457 35.86 29.49 -14.70
N VAL A 458 35.72 28.86 -13.54
CA VAL A 458 34.96 29.41 -12.41
C VAL A 458 35.85 29.34 -11.16
N ALA A 459 36.15 30.52 -10.62
CA ALA A 459 36.96 30.75 -9.43
C ALA A 459 36.24 30.32 -8.13
N ALA A 460 37.03 29.89 -7.14
CA ALA A 460 36.57 29.52 -5.81
C ALA A 460 36.17 30.76 -4.96
N PRO A 461 35.22 30.64 -4.02
CA PRO A 461 34.78 31.75 -3.18
C PRO A 461 35.69 32.01 -1.97
N GLU A 462 35.87 33.31 -1.62
CA GLU A 462 36.62 33.81 -0.46
C GLU A 462 35.89 33.60 0.89
N PRO A 463 36.63 33.52 2.01
CA PRO A 463 36.06 33.40 3.36
C PRO A 463 35.56 34.75 3.93
N PRO A 464 34.61 34.73 4.90
CA PRO A 464 34.00 35.94 5.44
C PRO A 464 34.91 36.71 6.41
N PRO A 465 34.74 38.04 6.55
CA PRO A 465 35.60 38.89 7.36
C PRO A 465 35.33 38.78 8.86
N ALA A 466 36.39 38.97 9.65
CA ALA A 466 36.37 39.00 11.11
C ALA A 466 35.91 40.37 11.64
N ASP A 467 34.99 40.36 12.61
CA ASP A 467 34.53 41.53 13.35
C ASP A 467 35.67 42.14 14.20
N VAL A 468 35.82 43.46 14.09
CA VAL A 468 36.65 44.29 14.97
C VAL A 468 35.72 45.10 15.87
N PRO A 469 35.94 45.13 17.21
CA PRO A 469 35.08 45.86 18.14
C PRO A 469 35.44 47.35 18.15
N VAL A 470 34.54 48.23 18.62
CA VAL A 470 34.85 49.41 19.45
C VAL A 470 33.55 50.12 19.91
N VAL A 471 33.46 50.23 21.24
CA VAL A 471 32.83 51.25 22.13
C VAL A 471 31.32 51.37 22.20
#